data_AF-A0A1X3RQT9-F1
#
_entry.id   AF-A0A1X3RQT9-F1
#
_cell.length_a   1.000
_cell.length_b   1.000
_cell.length_c   1.000
_cell.angle_alpha   90.00
_cell.angle_beta   90.00
_cell.angle_gamma   90.00
#
_symmetry.space_group_name_H-M   'P 1'
#
loop_
_entity.id
_entity.type
_entity.pdbx_description
1 polymer ?
#
loop_
_entity_poly.entity_id
_entity_poly.type
_entity_poly.pdbx_seq_one_letter_code
_entity_poly.pdbx_strand_id
1 'polypeptide(L)'
;MTLWEQIKAFFCSTHQAEALDDLFKLCHPQPEVTRNEIENVFHRLKELAAPGCKSYFHIENDEVNQNTTYRITDSSGANLLSVFYGTVTVKGANGTYDVTMCLPRTITS
;
A
#
# COMPACT_ATOMS: atom_id res chain seq x y z
N MET A 1 -3.71 -7.37 -17.73
CA MET A 1 -3.81 -5.97 -17.29
C MET A 1 -2.93 -5.80 -16.07
N THR A 2 -1.96 -4.90 -16.11
CA THR A 2 -1.05 -4.67 -14.97
C THR A 2 -1.75 -3.87 -13.85
N LEU A 3 -1.17 -3.82 -12.64
CA LEU A 3 -1.68 -2.97 -11.56
C LEU A 3 -1.78 -1.51 -12.01
N TRP A 4 -0.73 -0.99 -12.64
CA TRP A 4 -0.69 0.38 -13.16
C TRP A 4 -1.82 0.65 -14.15
N GLU A 5 -2.11 -0.26 -15.08
CA GLU A 5 -3.21 -0.07 -16.03
C GLU A 5 -4.58 0.05 -15.38
N GLN A 6 -4.76 -0.56 -14.20
CA GLN A 6 -6.03 -0.53 -13.46
C GLN A 6 -6.19 0.76 -12.65
N ILE A 7 -5.08 1.32 -12.13
CA ILE A 7 -5.13 2.52 -11.27
C ILE A 7 -4.73 3.81 -11.98
N LYS A 8 -4.10 3.77 -13.17
CA LYS A 8 -3.63 4.98 -13.88
C LYS A 8 -4.75 6.01 -14.13
N ALA A 9 -5.99 5.52 -14.27
CA ALA A 9 -7.17 6.35 -14.47
C ALA A 9 -7.55 7.17 -13.23
N PHE A 10 -7.02 6.82 -12.05
CA PHE A 10 -7.23 7.58 -10.82
C PHE A 10 -6.40 8.86 -10.80
N PHE A 11 -5.38 8.97 -11.66
CA PHE A 11 -4.42 10.06 -11.65
C PHE A 11 -4.55 10.91 -12.92
N CYS A 12 -4.47 12.23 -12.76
CA CYS A 12 -4.29 13.14 -13.89
C CYS A 12 -2.98 12.84 -14.63
N SER A 13 -2.94 13.04 -15.95
CA SER A 13 -1.75 12.76 -16.76
C SER A 13 -0.48 13.45 -16.27
N THR A 14 -0.61 14.61 -15.63
CA THR A 14 0.51 15.37 -15.01
C THR A 14 1.10 14.70 -13.78
N HIS A 15 0.31 13.94 -13.03
CA HIS A 15 0.72 13.27 -11.78
C HIS A 15 1.04 11.79 -11.97
N GLN A 16 0.82 11.24 -13.18
CA GLN A 16 1.01 9.81 -13.43
C GLN A 16 2.45 9.33 -13.22
N ALA A 17 3.44 10.16 -13.58
CA ALA A 17 4.85 9.81 -13.38
C ALA A 17 5.19 9.69 -11.89
N GLU A 18 4.73 10.64 -11.06
CA GLU A 18 4.94 10.63 -9.61
C GLU A 18 4.18 9.49 -8.94
N ALA A 19 2.93 9.25 -9.35
CA ALA A 19 2.12 8.16 -8.84
C ALA A 19 2.74 6.80 -9.14
N LEU A 20 3.38 6.63 -10.31
CA LEU A 20 4.07 5.40 -10.67
C LEU A 20 5.32 5.18 -9.81
N ASP A 21 6.08 6.24 -9.49
CA ASP A 21 7.24 6.18 -8.59
C ASP A 21 6.83 5.79 -7.16
N ASP A 22 5.78 6.40 -6.63
CA ASP A 22 5.24 6.06 -5.30
C ASP A 22 4.69 4.63 -5.28
N LEU A 23 4.00 4.21 -6.33
CA LEU A 23 3.52 2.83 -6.47
C LEU A 23 4.67 1.83 -6.47
N PHE A 24 5.77 2.15 -7.15
CA PHE A 24 6.95 1.29 -7.21
C PHE A 24 7.56 1.09 -5.82
N LYS A 25 7.70 2.16 -5.03
CA LYS A 25 8.19 2.09 -3.64
C LYS A 25 7.29 1.23 -2.74
N LEU A 26 5.97 1.31 -2.94
CA LEU A 26 5.00 0.50 -2.19
C LEU A 26 5.02 -0.98 -2.59
N CYS A 27 5.25 -1.29 -3.87
CA CYS A 27 5.33 -2.67 -4.37
C CYS A 27 6.68 -3.32 -4.04
N HIS A 28 7.74 -2.52 -3.91
CA HIS A 28 9.10 -2.96 -3.64
C HIS A 28 9.68 -2.22 -2.43
N PRO A 29 9.10 -2.42 -1.24
CA PRO A 29 9.60 -1.78 -0.02
C PRO A 29 11.03 -2.24 0.27
N GLN A 30 11.90 -1.30 0.62
CA GLN A 30 13.25 -1.63 1.08
C GLN A 30 13.20 -2.26 2.48
N PRO A 31 14.16 -3.12 2.86
CA PRO A 31 14.17 -3.78 4.17
C PRO A 31 14.19 -2.81 5.36
N GLU A 32 14.72 -1.61 5.16
CA GLU A 32 14.90 -0.57 6.19
C GLU A 32 13.77 0.47 6.19
N VAL A 33 12.72 0.25 5.39
CA VAL A 33 11.61 1.21 5.31
C VAL A 33 10.81 1.22 6.61
N THR A 34 10.57 2.42 7.14
CA THR A 34 9.78 2.58 8.36
C THR A 34 8.29 2.72 8.04
N ARG A 35 7.43 2.50 9.03
CA ARG A 35 5.99 2.74 8.91
C ARG A 35 5.67 4.14 8.38
N ASN A 36 6.37 5.14 8.91
CA ASN A 36 6.15 6.54 8.55
C ASN A 36 6.49 6.81 7.09
N GLU A 37 7.55 6.19 6.57
CA GLU A 37 7.92 6.29 5.15
C GLU A 37 6.84 5.67 4.25
N ILE A 38 6.32 4.49 4.60
CA ILE A 38 5.22 3.85 3.86
C ILE A 38 3.95 4.72 3.91
N GLU A 39 3.61 5.25 5.08
CA GLU A 39 2.45 6.12 5.25
C GLU A 39 2.57 7.40 4.43
N ASN A 40 3.75 8.03 4.44
CA ASN A 40 4.03 9.23 3.66
C ASN A 40 3.88 8.97 2.16
N VAL A 41 4.45 7.87 1.66
CA VAL A 41 4.33 7.48 0.25
C VAL A 41 2.87 7.18 -0.10
N PHE A 42 2.15 6.46 0.75
CA PHE A 42 0.74 6.14 0.51
C PHE A 42 -0.16 7.38 0.53
N HIS A 43 0.07 8.31 1.46
CA HIS A 43 -0.63 9.59 1.51
C HIS A 43 -0.32 10.45 0.28
N ARG A 44 0.95 10.54 -0.13
CA ARG A 44 1.33 11.25 -1.35
C ARG A 44 0.62 10.66 -2.57
N LEU A 45 0.62 9.33 -2.71
CA LEU A 45 -0.09 8.64 -3.78
C LEU A 45 -1.60 8.97 -3.75
N LYS A 46 -2.24 8.96 -2.57
CA LYS A 46 -3.65 9.33 -2.42
C LYS A 46 -3.92 10.79 -2.80
N GLU A 47 -3.01 11.71 -2.49
CA GLU A 47 -3.15 13.13 -2.83
C GLU A 47 -3.01 13.41 -4.33
N LEU A 48 -2.20 12.63 -5.04
CA LEU A 48 -2.08 12.70 -6.50
C LEU A 48 -3.33 12.20 -7.22
N ALA A 49 -4.16 11.39 -6.55
CA ALA A 49 -5.39 10.86 -7.11
C ALA A 49 -6.47 11.95 -7.24
N ALA A 50 -7.32 11.83 -8.26
CA ALA A 50 -8.46 12.69 -8.47
C ALA A 50 -9.39 12.67 -7.23
N PRO A 51 -10.08 13.78 -6.91
CA PRO A 51 -10.91 13.88 -5.70
C PRO A 51 -11.92 12.73 -5.55
N GLY A 52 -12.54 12.29 -6.66
CA GLY A 52 -13.49 11.17 -6.66
C GLY A 52 -12.86 9.78 -6.49
N CYS A 53 -11.54 9.66 -6.63
CA CYS A 53 -10.81 8.40 -6.51
C CYS A 53 -10.17 8.22 -5.12
N LYS A 54 -10.10 9.27 -4.29
CA LYS A 54 -9.50 9.20 -2.95
C LYS A 54 -10.22 8.21 -2.02
N SER A 55 -11.48 7.91 -2.28
CA SER A 55 -12.29 6.91 -1.55
C SER A 55 -11.84 5.46 -1.79
N TYR A 56 -11.05 5.21 -2.82
CA TYR A 56 -10.49 3.89 -3.10
C TYR A 56 -9.24 3.57 -2.29
N PHE A 57 -8.72 4.53 -1.52
CA PHE A 57 -7.51 4.41 -0.71
C PHE A 57 -7.86 4.28 0.77
N HIS A 58 -7.54 3.12 1.34
CA HIS A 58 -7.90 2.72 2.69
C HIS A 58 -6.65 2.47 3.52
N ILE A 59 -6.73 2.82 4.81
CA ILE A 59 -5.69 2.54 5.80
C ILE A 59 -6.38 1.85 6.97
N GLU A 60 -5.98 0.63 7.24
CA GLU A 60 -6.53 -0.23 8.28
C GLU A 60 -5.46 -0.44 9.34
N ASN A 61 -5.66 0.11 10.54
CA ASN A 61 -4.73 -0.02 11.65
C ASN A 61 -5.23 -1.10 12.62
N ASP A 62 -4.37 -2.06 12.93
CA ASP A 62 -4.61 -3.05 13.98
C ASP A 62 -3.75 -2.69 15.20
N GLU A 63 -4.37 -2.05 16.19
CA GLU A 63 -3.68 -1.63 17.42
C GLU A 63 -3.23 -2.81 18.28
N VAL A 64 -3.96 -3.94 18.22
CA VAL A 64 -3.67 -5.13 19.02
C VAL A 64 -2.41 -5.82 18.51
N ASN A 65 -2.29 -5.94 17.19
CA ASN A 65 -1.15 -6.58 16.53
C ASN A 65 -0.07 -5.58 16.08
N GLN A 66 -0.25 -4.29 16.40
CA GLN A 66 0.64 -3.19 16.03
C GLN A 66 1.01 -3.21 14.53
N ASN A 67 0.04 -3.48 13.68
CA ASN A 67 0.23 -3.56 12.23
C ASN A 67 -0.69 -2.58 11.50
N THR A 68 -0.37 -2.33 10.23
CA THR A 68 -1.11 -1.41 9.37
C THR A 68 -1.18 -1.99 7.97
N THR A 69 -2.37 -1.99 7.41
CA THR A 69 -2.60 -2.39 6.02
C THR A 69 -3.05 -1.18 5.21
N TYR A 70 -2.30 -0.89 4.15
CA TYR A 70 -2.59 0.15 3.18
C TYR A 70 -3.19 -0.51 1.95
N ARG A 71 -4.41 -0.14 1.56
CA ARG A 71 -5.15 -0.83 0.49
C ARG A 71 -5.70 0.14 -0.56
N ILE A 72 -5.56 -0.25 -1.83
CA ILE A 72 -6.20 0.40 -2.98
C ILE A 72 -7.22 -0.57 -3.57
N THR A 73 -8.48 -0.14 -3.72
CA THR A 73 -9.56 -0.95 -4.28
C THR A 73 -10.03 -0.41 -5.64
N ASP A 74 -10.80 -1.21 -6.38
CA ASP A 74 -11.59 -0.69 -7.51
C ASP A 74 -12.98 -0.21 -7.07
N SER A 75 -13.81 0.17 -8.06
CA SER A 75 -15.19 0.61 -7.85
C SER A 75 -16.12 -0.47 -7.28
N SER A 76 -15.79 -1.75 -7.42
CA SER A 76 -16.52 -2.86 -6.81
C SER A 76 -16.06 -3.16 -5.38
N GLY A 77 -14.98 -2.51 -4.93
CA GLY A 77 -14.32 -2.79 -3.66
C GLY A 77 -13.31 -3.92 -3.73
N ALA A 78 -13.05 -4.48 -4.91
CA ALA A 78 -12.05 -5.54 -5.07
C ALA A 78 -10.64 -4.98 -4.87
N ASN A 79 -9.78 -5.78 -4.26
CA ASN A 79 -8.44 -5.37 -3.89
C ASN A 79 -7.50 -5.29 -5.10
N LEU A 80 -6.95 -4.10 -5.36
CA LEU A 80 -5.98 -3.87 -6.41
C LEU A 80 -4.55 -3.97 -5.90
N LEU A 81 -4.27 -3.35 -4.75
CA LEU A 81 -2.98 -3.33 -4.05
C LEU A 81 -3.23 -3.40 -2.54
N SER A 82 -2.47 -4.26 -1.85
CA SER A 82 -2.36 -4.23 -0.40
C SER A 82 -0.89 -4.24 0.02
N VAL A 83 -0.54 -3.32 0.91
CA VAL A 83 0.78 -3.28 1.56
C VAL A 83 0.55 -3.44 3.05
N PHE A 84 1.20 -4.44 3.63
CA PHE A 84 1.19 -4.70 5.05
C PHE A 84 2.48 -4.20 5.67
N TYR A 85 2.37 -3.43 6.75
CA TYR A 85 3.45 -3.07 7.65
C TYR A 85 3.14 -3.65 9.02
N GLY A 86 4.06 -4.38 9.63
CA GLY A 86 3.84 -4.90 10.97
C GLY A 86 5.09 -5.55 11.53
N THR A 87 4.96 -6.24 12.66
CA THR A 87 6.08 -6.92 13.28
C THR A 87 5.98 -8.43 13.13
N VAL A 88 7.14 -9.08 12.96
CA VAL A 88 7.26 -10.54 12.95
C VAL A 88 8.11 -10.97 14.14
N THR A 89 7.59 -11.95 14.88
CA THR A 89 8.30 -12.58 15.99
C THR A 89 8.82 -13.94 15.54
N VAL A 90 10.15 -14.12 15.57
CA VAL A 90 10.77 -15.42 15.23
C VAL A 90 10.99 -16.19 16.52
N LYS A 91 10.25 -17.28 16.71
CA LYS A 91 10.42 -18.14 17.89
C LYS A 91 11.82 -18.77 17.88
N GLY A 92 12.68 -18.32 18.79
CA GLY A 92 14.09 -18.75 18.90
C GLY A 92 15.12 -17.65 18.58
N ALA A 93 14.71 -16.51 18.03
CA ALA A 93 15.49 -15.29 18.01
C ALA A 93 15.00 -14.37 19.13
N ASN A 94 15.90 -13.76 19.91
CA ASN A 94 15.53 -12.80 20.95
C ASN A 94 15.14 -11.42 20.35
N GLY A 95 14.25 -11.40 19.35
CA GLY A 95 13.94 -10.17 18.62
C GLY A 95 12.59 -10.21 17.88
N THR A 96 11.97 -9.03 17.87
CA THR A 96 10.82 -8.68 17.03
C THR A 96 11.35 -7.76 15.93
N TYR A 97 10.94 -7.98 14.68
CA TYR A 97 11.42 -7.21 13.53
C TYR A 97 10.26 -6.59 12.77
N ASP A 98 10.39 -5.33 12.38
CA ASP A 98 9.47 -4.71 11.43
C ASP A 98 9.59 -5.37 10.05
N VAL A 99 8.46 -5.60 9.41
CA VAL A 99 8.36 -6.12 8.06
C VAL A 99 7.39 -5.28 7.25
N THR A 100 7.75 -5.02 6.01
CA THR A 100 6.83 -4.49 5.00
C THR A 100 6.71 -5.50 3.86
N MET A 101 5.49 -5.82 3.46
CA MET A 101 5.23 -6.75 2.36
C MET A 101 4.10 -6.26 1.46
N CYS A 102 4.32 -6.31 0.15
CA CYS A 102 3.24 -6.16 -0.83
C CYS A 102 2.50 -7.49 -0.94
N LEU A 103 1.25 -7.52 -0.50
CA LEU A 103 0.44 -8.73 -0.48
C LEU A 103 -0.05 -9.07 -1.90
N PRO A 104 0.04 -10.34 -2.33
CA PRO A 104 -0.58 -10.76 -3.58
C PRO A 104 -2.09 -10.57 -3.50
N ARG A 105 -2.73 -10.36 -4.65
CA ARG A 105 -4.19 -10.28 -4.76
C ARG A 105 -4.82 -11.51 -4.11
N THR A 106 -5.56 -11.30 -3.04
CA THR A 106 -6.47 -12.30 -2.50
C THR A 106 -7.63 -12.42 -3.48
N ILE A 107 -7.59 -13.46 -4.33
CA ILE A 107 -8.79 -13.93 -5.03
C ILE A 107 -9.63 -14.61 -3.95
N THR A 108 -10.53 -13.86 -3.30
CA THR A 108 -11.59 -14.48 -2.50
C THR A 108 -12.52 -15.19 -3.48
N SER A 109 -12.43 -16.51 -3.51
CA SER A 109 -13.30 -17.40 -4.29
C SER A 109 -14.68 -17.54 -3.66
#